data_AF-A0A7C4G2K4-F1
#
_entry.id   AF-A0A7C4G2K4-F1
#
_cell.length_a   1.000
_cell.length_b   1.000
_cell.length_c   1.000
_cell.angle_alpha   90.00
_cell.angle_beta   90.00
_cell.angle_gamma   90.00
#
_symmetry.space_group_name_H-M   'P 1'
#
loop_
_entity.id
_entity.type
_entity.pdbx_description
1 polymer ?
#
loop_
_entity_poly.entity_id
_entity_poly.type
_entity_poly.pdbx_seq_one_letter_code
_entity_poly.pdbx_strand_id
1 'polypeptide(L)'
;MLLEPKPAPPPKKSLWNEFIDFISKYKVLGLAVAFIMGVYVGQVVQSLVKDILMPLIGLALPGLGNLSTLRIAVPPTALDPQGNSIDPNWTGQLFGIGNFLVSIITFIIVAFVIFLIVKITKKWGME
;
A
#
# COMPACT_ATOMS: atom_id res chain seq x y z
N MET A 1 -52.71 -43.07 20.26
CA MET A 1 -51.56 -42.42 19.62
C MET A 1 -51.26 -41.17 20.42
N LEU A 2 -50.32 -41.25 21.37
CA LEU A 2 -49.85 -40.07 22.10
C LEU A 2 -49.04 -39.23 21.12
N LEU A 3 -49.62 -38.13 20.65
CA LEU A 3 -48.90 -37.14 19.88
C LEU A 3 -47.86 -36.54 20.83
N GLU A 4 -46.58 -36.86 20.61
CA GLU A 4 -45.50 -36.20 21.33
C GLU A 4 -45.62 -34.68 21.09
N PRO A 5 -45.52 -33.84 22.13
CA PRO A 5 -45.59 -32.40 21.96
C PRO A 5 -44.51 -31.95 20.98
N LYS A 6 -44.93 -31.21 19.94
CA LYS A 6 -44.04 -30.68 18.89
C LYS A 6 -42.80 -30.06 19.55
N PRO A 7 -41.57 -30.49 19.20
CA PRO A 7 -40.36 -30.01 19.84
C PRO A 7 -40.31 -28.48 19.81
N ALA A 8 -39.99 -27.88 20.96
CA ALA A 8 -39.96 -26.43 21.13
C ALA A 8 -39.03 -25.77 20.09
N PRO A 9 -39.38 -24.60 19.54
CA PRO A 9 -38.53 -23.90 18.58
C PRO A 9 -37.13 -23.68 19.17
N PRO A 10 -36.05 -23.91 18.38
CA PRO A 10 -34.70 -23.67 18.87
C PRO A 10 -34.56 -22.21 19.31
N PRO A 11 -33.84 -21.93 20.41
CA PRO A 11 -33.67 -20.59 20.92
C PRO A 11 -33.04 -19.70 19.86
N LYS A 12 -33.59 -18.49 19.68
CA LYS A 12 -33.10 -17.50 18.71
C LYS A 12 -31.63 -17.21 19.03
N LYS A 13 -30.72 -17.57 18.12
CA LYS A 13 -29.29 -17.25 18.29
C LYS A 13 -29.14 -15.74 18.32
N SER A 14 -28.29 -15.26 19.22
CA SER A 14 -27.86 -13.86 19.24
C SER A 14 -27.05 -13.57 17.97
N LEU A 15 -27.22 -12.38 17.39
CA LEU A 15 -26.44 -11.91 16.24
C LEU A 15 -24.93 -12.02 16.48
N TRP A 16 -24.49 -11.86 17.73
CA TRP A 16 -23.09 -12.07 18.11
C TRP A 16 -22.62 -13.51 17.90
N ASN A 17 -23.44 -14.49 18.27
CA ASN A 17 -23.11 -15.90 18.08
C ASN A 17 -23.16 -16.28 16.60
N GLU A 18 -24.09 -15.71 15.82
CA GLU A 18 -24.14 -15.89 14.36
C GLU A 18 -22.91 -15.29 13.67
N PHE A 19 -22.43 -14.15 14.16
CA PHE A 19 -21.21 -13.50 13.66
C PHE A 19 -19.95 -14.31 13.96
N ILE A 20 -19.81 -14.84 15.18
CA ILE A 20 -18.68 -15.70 15.56
C ILE A 20 -18.74 -17.03 14.81
N ASP A 21 -19.93 -17.62 14.65
CA ASP A 21 -20.15 -18.81 13.81
C ASP A 21 -19.74 -18.53 12.36
N PHE A 22 -20.07 -17.36 11.82
CA PHE A 22 -19.68 -16.93 10.48
C PHE A 22 -18.15 -16.82 10.33
N ILE A 23 -17.48 -16.04 11.19
CA ILE A 23 -16.01 -15.86 11.10
C ILE A 23 -15.29 -17.21 11.21
N SER A 24 -15.77 -18.09 12.11
CA SER A 24 -15.19 -19.42 12.31
C SER A 24 -15.43 -20.34 11.11
N LYS A 25 -16.66 -20.35 10.57
CA LYS A 25 -17.05 -21.17 9.41
C LYS A 25 -16.27 -20.80 8.15
N TYR A 26 -16.04 -19.51 7.92
CA TYR A 26 -15.34 -19.02 6.74
C TYR A 26 -13.83 -18.80 6.94
N LYS A 27 -13.28 -19.17 8.11
CA LYS A 27 -11.85 -19.04 8.46
C LYS A 27 -11.28 -17.62 8.24
N VAL A 28 -12.13 -16.60 8.32
CA VAL A 28 -11.79 -15.20 7.98
C VAL A 28 -10.72 -14.64 8.92
N LEU A 29 -10.65 -15.13 10.15
CA LEU A 29 -9.67 -14.70 11.14
C LEU A 29 -8.23 -14.92 10.65
N GLY A 30 -7.94 -16.07 10.02
CA GLY A 30 -6.61 -16.36 9.48
C GLY A 30 -6.23 -15.43 8.32
N LEU A 31 -7.18 -15.14 7.43
CA LEU A 31 -7.01 -14.18 6.34
C LEU A 31 -6.73 -12.78 6.89
N ALA A 32 -7.50 -12.33 7.90
CA ALA A 32 -7.33 -11.01 8.50
C ALA A 32 -5.95 -10.85 9.15
N VAL A 33 -5.49 -11.85 9.91
CA VAL A 33 -4.15 -11.84 10.52
C VAL A 33 -3.06 -11.79 9.45
N ALA A 34 -3.15 -12.64 8.42
CA ALA A 34 -2.17 -12.66 7.33
C ALA A 34 -2.13 -11.33 6.57
N PHE A 35 -3.29 -10.72 6.31
CA PHE A 35 -3.38 -9.43 5.63
C PHE A 35 -2.75 -8.30 6.45
N ILE A 36 -3.11 -8.19 7.74
CA ILE A 36 -2.56 -7.17 8.65
C ILE A 36 -1.04 -7.32 8.73
N MET A 37 -0.54 -8.54 8.96
CA MET A 37 0.89 -8.80 8.99
C MET A 37 1.58 -8.44 7.67
N GLY A 38 0.97 -8.78 6.54
CA GLY A 38 1.47 -8.41 5.20
C GLY A 38 1.59 -6.90 5.00
N VAL A 39 0.61 -6.12 5.46
CA VAL A 39 0.64 -4.66 5.38
C VAL A 39 1.81 -4.09 6.19
N TYR A 40 1.97 -4.51 7.45
CA TYR A 40 3.05 -4.01 8.31
C TYR A 40 4.44 -4.42 7.82
N VAL A 41 4.62 -5.66 7.36
CA VAL A 41 5.88 -6.10 6.75
C VAL A 41 6.19 -5.26 5.50
N GLY A 42 5.19 -4.98 4.66
CA GLY A 42 5.32 -4.09 3.52
C GLY A 42 5.79 -2.67 3.91
N GLN A 43 5.25 -2.11 4.99
CA GLN A 43 5.67 -0.80 5.51
C GLN A 43 7.12 -0.79 6.00
N VAL A 44 7.56 -1.83 6.71
CA VAL A 44 8.96 -1.96 7.17
C VAL A 44 9.91 -2.01 5.98
N VAL A 45 9.58 -2.79 4.95
CA VAL A 45 10.39 -2.86 3.72
C VAL A 45 10.41 -1.49 3.02
N GLN A 46 9.26 -0.81 2.92
CA GLN A 46 9.20 0.52 2.31
C GLN A 46 10.05 1.54 3.06
N SER A 47 10.02 1.55 4.39
CA SER A 47 10.87 2.44 5.21
C SER A 47 12.34 2.13 5.01
N LEU A 48 12.75 0.85 4.98
CA LEU A 48 14.13 0.47 4.67
C LEU A 48 14.59 1.03 3.32
N VAL A 49 13.74 0.95 2.29
CA VAL A 49 14.09 1.49 0.98
C VAL A 49 14.11 3.01 0.98
N LYS A 50 13.05 3.64 1.47
CA LYS A 50 12.84 5.09 1.39
C LYS A 50 13.82 5.84 2.30
N ASP A 51 14.05 5.35 3.50
CA ASP A 51 14.75 6.08 4.55
C ASP A 51 16.23 5.70 4.65
N ILE A 52 16.63 4.53 4.13
CA ILE A 52 18.04 4.08 4.16
C ILE A 52 18.62 3.96 2.75
N LEU A 53 17.99 3.19 1.85
CA LEU A 53 18.58 2.95 0.51
C LEU A 53 18.51 4.17 -0.40
N MET A 54 17.38 4.90 -0.46
CA MET A 54 17.27 6.06 -1.35
C MET A 54 18.27 7.17 -0.99
N PRO A 55 18.48 7.55 0.28
CA PRO A 55 19.55 8.47 0.65
C PRO A 55 20.93 7.96 0.24
N LEU A 56 21.22 6.68 0.45
CA LEU A 56 22.51 6.07 0.09
C LEU A 56 22.75 6.08 -1.44
N ILE A 57 21.72 5.77 -2.23
CA ILE A 57 21.76 5.84 -3.69
C ILE A 57 21.91 7.30 -4.16
N GLY A 58 21.21 8.23 -3.50
CA GLY A 58 21.30 9.66 -3.77
C GLY A 58 22.70 10.23 -3.53
N LEU A 59 23.41 9.72 -2.53
CA LEU A 59 24.82 10.06 -2.27
C LEU A 59 25.78 9.40 -3.28
N ALA A 60 25.53 8.14 -3.65
CA ALA A 60 26.40 7.39 -4.56
C ALA A 60 26.28 7.82 -6.02
N LEU A 61 25.11 8.31 -6.44
CA LEU A 61 24.81 8.75 -7.80
C LEU A 61 24.32 10.20 -7.80
N PRO A 62 25.24 11.19 -7.71
CA PRO A 62 24.88 12.60 -7.79
C PRO A 62 24.21 12.88 -9.14
N GLY A 63 22.89 13.11 -9.13
CA GLY A 63 22.07 13.35 -10.33
C GLY A 63 20.76 12.55 -10.38
N LEU A 64 20.68 11.36 -9.75
CA LEU A 64 19.41 10.61 -9.66
C LEU A 64 18.38 11.29 -8.76
N GLY A 65 18.81 11.98 -7.70
CA GLY A 65 17.94 12.84 -6.89
C GLY A 65 17.32 14.01 -7.67
N ASN A 66 17.96 14.41 -8.77
CA ASN A 66 17.53 15.47 -9.68
C ASN A 66 16.59 14.96 -10.80
N LEU A 67 16.25 13.67 -10.85
CA LEU A 67 15.20 13.19 -11.75
C LEU A 67 13.80 13.57 -11.25
N SER A 68 13.63 13.73 -9.93
CA SER A 68 12.39 14.22 -9.30
C SER A 68 12.11 15.70 -9.62
N THR A 69 13.12 16.46 -10.02
CA THR A 69 13.01 17.89 -10.36
C THR A 69 12.68 18.14 -11.83
N LEU A 70 12.68 17.10 -12.69
CA LEU A 70 12.14 17.18 -14.04
C LEU A 70 10.61 17.31 -13.98
N ARG A 71 10.17 18.56 -14.01
CA ARG A 71 8.75 18.92 -14.02
C ARG A 71 8.45 19.69 -15.29
N ILE A 72 7.42 19.26 -16.01
CA ILE A 72 6.87 20.04 -17.13
C ILE A 72 5.72 20.86 -16.53
N ALA A 73 5.82 22.18 -16.61
CA ALA A 73 4.75 23.07 -16.19
C ALA A 73 3.58 22.95 -17.17
N VAL A 74 2.42 22.54 -16.67
CA VAL A 74 1.17 22.59 -17.45
C VAL A 74 0.63 24.02 -17.35
N PRO A 75 0.32 24.69 -18.49
CA PRO A 75 -0.21 26.04 -18.46
C PRO A 75 -1.58 26.08 -17.76
N PRO A 76 -1.94 27.21 -17.12
CA PRO A 76 -3.22 27.40 -16.46
C PRO A 76 -4.40 27.09 -17.37
N THR A 77 -5.41 26.38 -16.85
CA THR A 77 -6.65 26.09 -17.58
C THR A 77 -7.57 27.31 -17.74
N ALA A 78 -7.28 28.40 -17.01
CA ALA A 78 -7.99 29.67 -17.12
C ALA A 78 -6.99 30.84 -16.97
N LEU A 79 -6.90 31.66 -18.01
CA LEU A 79 -6.03 32.83 -18.11
C LEU A 79 -6.89 34.10 -18.20
N ASP A 80 -6.48 35.17 -17.54
CA ASP A 80 -7.08 36.48 -17.72
C ASP A 80 -6.78 37.03 -19.14
N PRO A 81 -7.45 38.11 -19.60
CA PRO A 81 -7.17 38.73 -20.88
C PRO A 81 -5.75 39.28 -21.06
N GLN A 82 -4.96 39.33 -19.97
CA GLN A 82 -3.57 39.78 -19.93
C GLN A 82 -2.58 38.59 -19.89
N GLY A 83 -3.08 37.35 -19.96
CA GLY A 83 -2.29 36.13 -19.99
C GLY A 83 -1.84 35.59 -18.62
N ASN A 84 -2.37 36.13 -17.51
CA ASN A 84 -2.02 35.69 -16.15
C ASN A 84 -3.00 34.61 -15.64
N SER A 85 -2.54 33.71 -14.78
CA SER A 85 -3.38 32.70 -14.13
C SER A 85 -4.42 33.34 -13.21
N ILE A 86 -5.70 32.99 -13.37
CA ILE A 86 -6.81 33.55 -12.58
C ILE A 86 -6.86 32.99 -11.15
N ASP A 87 -6.22 31.84 -10.92
CA ASP A 87 -6.23 31.16 -9.62
C ASP A 87 -4.96 31.50 -8.80
N PRO A 88 -5.10 32.13 -7.62
CA PRO A 88 -3.98 32.54 -6.77
C PRO A 88 -3.14 31.36 -6.21
N ASN A 89 -3.66 30.14 -6.23
CA ASN A 89 -2.99 28.94 -5.75
C ASN A 89 -2.45 28.05 -6.89
N TRP A 90 -2.49 28.53 -8.15
CA TRP A 90 -1.90 27.81 -9.27
C TRP A 90 -0.39 27.80 -9.17
N THR A 91 0.15 26.68 -8.70
CA THR A 91 1.59 26.39 -8.71
C THR A 91 2.06 25.72 -10.01
N GLY A 92 1.20 25.72 -11.05
CA GLY A 92 1.34 24.88 -12.23
C GLY A 92 1.08 23.43 -11.84
N GLN A 93 0.12 22.76 -12.46
CA GLN A 93 -0.03 21.33 -12.24
C GLN A 93 1.18 20.63 -12.87
N LEU A 94 2.21 20.41 -12.06
CA LEU A 94 3.47 19.83 -12.49
C LEU A 94 3.22 18.35 -12.75
N PHE A 95 2.99 17.99 -14.02
CA PHE A 95 3.03 16.59 -14.44
C PHE A 95 4.47 16.10 -14.26
N GLY A 96 4.74 15.57 -13.07
CA GLY A 96 6.04 15.06 -12.70
C GLY A 96 6.28 13.72 -13.38
N ILE A 97 6.72 13.74 -14.65
CA ILE A 97 7.34 12.56 -15.29
C ILE A 97 8.44 12.02 -14.37
N GLY A 98 9.16 12.93 -13.69
CA GLY A 98 10.12 12.61 -12.64
C GLY A 98 9.53 11.79 -11.49
N ASN A 99 8.34 12.11 -10.98
CA ASN A 99 7.73 11.37 -9.88
C ASN A 99 7.28 9.95 -10.29
N PHE A 100 6.77 9.80 -11.51
CA PHE A 100 6.44 8.50 -12.06
C PHE A 100 7.69 7.62 -12.26
N LEU A 101 8.76 8.18 -12.83
CA LEU A 101 10.01 7.46 -13.03
C LEU A 101 10.68 7.08 -11.70
N VAL A 102 10.67 7.99 -10.73
CA VAL A 102 11.11 7.71 -9.34
C VAL A 102 10.27 6.60 -8.71
N SER A 103 8.96 6.56 -8.95
CA SER A 103 8.08 5.49 -8.45
C SER A 103 8.43 4.13 -9.05
N ILE A 104 8.73 4.07 -10.36
CA ILE A 104 9.20 2.84 -11.03
C ILE A 104 10.56 2.39 -10.47
N ILE A 105 11.51 3.31 -10.34
CA ILE A 105 12.84 3.00 -9.78
C ILE A 105 12.70 2.48 -8.34
N THR A 106 11.88 3.14 -7.53
CA THR A 106 11.59 2.72 -6.15
C THR A 106 10.96 1.33 -6.13
N PHE A 107 10.01 1.04 -7.02
CA PHE A 107 9.41 -0.29 -7.14
C PHE A 107 10.44 -1.37 -7.46
N ILE A 108 11.33 -1.13 -8.42
CA ILE A 108 12.41 -2.07 -8.78
C ILE A 108 13.36 -2.29 -7.59
N ILE A 109 13.71 -1.23 -6.85
CA ILE A 109 14.57 -1.34 -5.66
C ILE A 109 13.87 -2.15 -4.57
N VAL A 110 12.60 -1.87 -4.26
CA VAL A 110 11.81 -2.63 -3.26
C VAL A 110 11.73 -4.11 -3.65
N ALA A 111 11.43 -4.41 -4.91
CA ALA A 111 11.38 -5.78 -5.41
C ALA A 111 12.75 -6.49 -5.26
N PHE A 112 13.85 -5.79 -5.56
CA PHE A 112 15.21 -6.32 -5.40
C PHE A 112 15.58 -6.56 -3.93
N VAL A 113 15.15 -5.69 -3.02
CA VAL A 113 15.39 -5.84 -1.57
C VAL A 113 14.60 -7.01 -1.01
N ILE A 114 13.33 -7.16 -1.38
CA ILE A 114 12.51 -8.33 -1.00
C ILE A 114 13.18 -9.61 -1.51
N PHE A 115 13.65 -9.61 -2.75
CA PHE A 115 14.40 -10.73 -3.32
C PHE A 115 15.66 -11.06 -2.51
N LEU A 116 16.44 -10.06 -2.12
CA LEU A 116 17.62 -10.27 -1.27
C LEU A 116 17.24 -10.86 0.09
N ILE A 117 16.19 -10.36 0.73
CA ILE A 117 15.71 -10.89 2.02
C ILE A 117 15.32 -12.36 1.87
N VAL A 118 14.51 -12.72 0.87
CA VAL A 118 14.12 -14.12 0.61
C VAL A 118 15.34 -14.99 0.31
N LYS A 119 16.29 -14.50 -0.48
CA LYS A 119 17.53 -15.21 -0.81
C LYS A 119 18.40 -15.44 0.44
N ILE A 120 18.47 -14.46 1.34
CA ILE A 120 19.18 -14.60 2.62
C ILE A 120 18.46 -15.61 3.50
N THR A 121 17.15 -15.50 3.70
CA THR A 121 16.38 -16.47 4.50
C THR A 121 16.58 -17.91 4.00
N LYS A 122 16.57 -18.13 2.69
CA LYS A 122 16.88 -19.44 2.07
C LYS A 122 18.32 -19.89 2.30
N LYS A 123 19.29 -18.98 2.23
CA LYS A 123 20.71 -19.29 2.47
C LYS A 123 20.99 -19.65 3.93
N TRP A 124 20.21 -19.12 4.87
CA TRP A 124 20.38 -19.34 6.30
C TRP A 124 19.56 -20.52 6.84
N GLY A 125 18.88 -21.28 5.98
CA GLY A 125 18.19 -22.52 6.37
C GLY A 125 17.00 -22.29 7.30
N MET A 126 16.30 -21.15 7.16
CA MET A 126 15.01 -20.92 7.83
C MET A 126 13.82 -21.34 6.94
N GLU A 127 14.07 -22.29 6.05
CA GLU A 127 13.14 -23.31 5.53
C GLU A 127 13.75 -24.69 5.82
#